data_AF-D6ZWN6-F1
#
_entry.id   AF-D6ZWN6-F1
#
_cell.length_a   1.000
_cell.length_b   1.000
_cell.length_c   1.000
_cell.angle_alpha   90.00
_cell.angle_beta   90.00
_cell.angle_gamma   90.00
#
_symmetry.space_group_name_H-M   'P 1'
#
loop_
_entity.id
_entity.type
_entity.pdbx_description
1 polymer ?
#
loop_
_entity_poly.entity_id
_entity_poly.type
_entity_poly.pdbx_seq_one_letter_code
_entity_poly.pdbx_strand_id
1 'polypeptide(L)'
;MHATEGGMDGSSQRSCMADELDIADTADLSDSWTVTSLGDYDRYQKHSGNVINIVWQYGDAVKKSLTMESDSYRVTLPYSWHNKITTSVDGSTITVTDREHPKYALCTFQVSDSSNAGDIGTSLIQKYQAGNTPVQMWATRWAFVAASDPASISADDAEDVTDLQTGGTVEYDSISAQIRAGDTSGVFAIDDYLKAHIGSARKVAHFGSWPSMAR
;
A
#
# COMPACT_ATOMS: atom_id res chain seq x y z
N MET A 1 1.25 -12.33 -4.18
CA MET A 1 1.18 -13.65 -3.52
C MET A 1 1.90 -14.65 -4.41
N HIS A 2 3.09 -15.10 -4.02
CA HIS A 2 3.79 -16.18 -4.71
C HIS A 2 3.86 -17.38 -3.75
N ALA A 3 3.00 -18.37 -3.98
CA ALA A 3 3.20 -19.71 -3.44
C ALA A 3 4.14 -20.44 -4.39
N THR A 4 5.22 -21.03 -3.88
CA THR A 4 6.13 -21.83 -4.70
C THR A 4 5.89 -23.29 -4.35
N GLU A 5 5.37 -24.07 -5.31
CA GLU A 5 5.36 -25.53 -5.25
C GLU A 5 6.62 -26.04 -5.95
N GLY A 6 7.62 -26.50 -5.18
CA GLY A 6 8.86 -27.06 -5.70
C GLY A 6 8.96 -28.55 -5.41
N GLY A 7 9.16 -29.38 -6.45
CA GLY A 7 9.45 -30.80 -6.34
C GLY A 7 10.89 -31.09 -5.88
N MET A 8 11.07 -32.26 -5.26
CA MET A 8 12.30 -32.68 -4.55
C MET A 8 13.49 -33.01 -5.47
N ASP A 9 14.61 -32.32 -5.28
CA ASP A 9 15.94 -32.91 -5.28
C ASP A 9 16.73 -32.36 -4.07
N GLY A 10 17.75 -33.09 -3.60
CA GLY A 10 18.37 -32.97 -2.28
C GLY A 10 19.21 -31.70 -2.00
N SER A 11 18.81 -30.54 -2.50
CA SER A 11 19.27 -29.23 -2.02
C SER A 11 18.21 -28.62 -1.09
N SER A 12 18.63 -28.01 0.02
CA SER A 12 17.74 -27.31 0.95
C SER A 12 16.88 -26.32 0.15
N GLN A 13 15.56 -26.55 0.12
CA GLN A 13 14.62 -25.69 -0.61
C GLN A 13 14.51 -24.36 0.10
N ARG A 14 15.30 -23.38 -0.35
CA ARG A 14 15.16 -22.00 0.07
C ARG A 14 14.00 -21.38 -0.71
N SER A 15 13.13 -20.66 0.00
CA SER A 15 12.21 -19.74 -0.64
C SER A 15 13.01 -18.64 -1.34
N CYS A 16 12.57 -18.14 -2.49
CA CYS A 16 13.19 -16.99 -3.16
C CYS A 16 13.37 -15.78 -2.23
N MET A 17 12.44 -15.57 -1.29
CA MET A 17 12.56 -14.55 -0.24
C MET A 17 13.64 -14.88 0.81
N ALA A 18 13.90 -16.16 1.08
CA ALA A 18 14.99 -16.56 1.96
C ALA A 18 16.36 -16.34 1.30
N ASP A 19 16.45 -16.49 -0.02
CA ASP A 19 17.63 -16.10 -0.79
C ASP A 19 17.83 -14.59 -0.79
N GLU A 20 16.77 -13.82 -1.03
CA GLU A 20 16.81 -12.35 -1.04
C GLU A 20 17.25 -11.77 0.31
N LEU A 21 16.78 -12.35 1.41
CA LEU A 21 17.07 -11.89 2.77
C LEU A 21 18.30 -12.57 3.41
N ASP A 22 19.01 -13.43 2.66
CA ASP A 22 20.16 -14.22 3.10
C ASP A 22 19.94 -14.98 4.43
N ILE A 23 18.78 -15.63 4.55
CA ILE A 23 18.39 -16.32 5.78
C ILE A 23 18.83 -17.79 5.72
N ALA A 24 19.56 -18.24 6.73
CA ALA A 24 19.97 -19.63 6.88
C ALA A 24 18.74 -20.54 7.08
N ASP A 25 18.78 -21.74 6.48
CA ASP A 25 17.71 -22.72 6.60
C ASP A 25 17.79 -23.39 7.99
N THR A 26 16.86 -23.04 8.88
CA THR A 26 16.83 -23.53 10.26
C THR A 26 15.99 -24.81 10.32
N ALA A 27 16.65 -25.95 10.40
CA ALA A 27 16.08 -27.29 10.18
C ALA A 27 15.19 -27.88 11.30
N ASP A 28 14.80 -27.13 12.33
CA ASP A 28 13.89 -27.62 13.39
C ASP A 28 12.43 -27.21 13.10
N LEU A 29 11.85 -27.82 12.07
CA LEU A 29 10.46 -27.57 11.68
C LEU A 29 9.51 -28.61 12.29
N SER A 30 8.45 -28.13 12.93
CA SER A 30 7.34 -28.97 13.41
C SER A 30 6.18 -28.98 12.40
N ASP A 31 5.22 -29.89 12.63
CA ASP A 31 3.96 -29.92 11.88
C ASP A 31 3.02 -28.73 12.21
N SER A 32 3.42 -27.86 13.16
CA SER A 32 2.71 -26.64 13.53
C SER A 32 3.35 -25.41 12.90
N TRP A 33 2.56 -24.35 12.68
CA TRP A 33 3.10 -23.08 12.22
C TRP A 33 4.05 -22.47 13.25
N THR A 34 5.29 -22.26 12.84
CA THR A 34 6.29 -21.47 13.56
C THR A 34 6.41 -20.12 12.87
N VAL A 35 6.46 -19.04 13.65
CA VAL A 35 6.60 -17.68 13.13
C VAL A 35 7.96 -17.14 13.53
N THR A 36 8.68 -16.56 12.58
CA THR A 36 9.97 -15.91 12.82
C THR A 36 9.95 -14.52 12.22
N SER A 37 10.12 -13.49 13.07
CA SER A 37 10.20 -12.10 12.63
C SER A 37 11.61 -11.76 12.12
N LEU A 38 11.67 -11.17 10.94
CA LEU A 38 12.87 -10.96 10.14
C LEU A 38 12.78 -9.57 9.49
N GLY A 39 13.19 -8.55 10.25
CA GLY A 39 13.06 -7.15 9.84
C GLY A 39 11.59 -6.78 9.60
N ASP A 40 11.27 -6.42 8.36
CA ASP A 40 9.94 -5.97 7.94
C ASP A 40 8.95 -7.12 7.69
N TYR A 41 9.40 -8.38 7.78
CA TYR A 41 8.60 -9.55 7.43
C TYR A 41 8.53 -10.57 8.57
N ASP A 42 7.41 -11.28 8.62
CA ASP A 42 7.24 -12.51 9.38
C ASP A 42 7.24 -13.70 8.42
N ARG A 43 8.11 -14.68 8.72
CA ARG A 43 8.15 -15.97 8.05
C ARG A 43 7.32 -16.98 8.84
N TYR A 44 6.23 -17.44 8.23
CA TYR A 44 5.43 -18.55 8.72
C TYR A 44 5.93 -19.82 8.05
N GLN A 45 6.38 -20.78 8.85
CA GLN A 45 6.91 -22.04 8.36
C GLN A 45 6.28 -23.22 9.08
N LYS A 46 5.98 -24.28 8.35
CA LYS A 46 5.59 -25.57 8.93
C LYS A 46 6.04 -26.72 8.04
N HIS A 47 6.22 -27.86 8.66
CA HIS A 47 6.39 -29.12 7.97
C HIS A 47 5.03 -29.77 7.68
N SER A 48 4.91 -30.44 6.54
CA SER A 48 3.75 -31.27 6.21
C SER A 48 4.20 -32.49 5.41
N GLY A 49 4.49 -33.57 6.12
CA GLY A 49 4.94 -34.84 5.54
C GLY A 49 6.37 -34.78 5.00
N ASN A 50 6.54 -34.39 3.75
CA ASN A 50 7.83 -34.23 3.08
C ASN A 50 7.98 -32.82 2.47
N VAL A 51 7.02 -31.93 2.74
CA VAL A 51 6.92 -30.59 2.16
C VAL A 51 7.09 -29.56 3.28
N ILE A 52 7.91 -28.55 3.01
CA ILE A 52 8.00 -27.36 3.86
C ILE A 52 7.08 -26.30 3.25
N ASN A 53 6.13 -25.80 4.05
CA ASN A 53 5.29 -24.68 3.66
C ASN A 53 5.89 -23.41 4.23
N ILE A 54 6.19 -22.43 3.38
CA ILE A 54 6.70 -21.12 3.78
C ILE A 54 5.76 -20.04 3.25
N VAL A 55 5.30 -19.18 4.15
CA VAL A 55 4.50 -18.00 3.83
C VAL A 55 5.19 -16.78 4.42
N TRP A 56 5.41 -15.78 3.58
CA TRP A 56 5.97 -14.49 3.98
C TRP A 56 4.84 -13.45 4.06
N GLN A 57 4.85 -12.69 5.14
CA GLN A 57 3.93 -11.56 5.32
C GLN A 57 4.68 -10.37 5.89
N TYR A 58 4.20 -9.16 5.65
CA TYR A 58 4.69 -8.00 6.39
C TYR A 58 4.44 -8.17 7.89
N GLY A 59 5.43 -7.80 8.68
CA GLY A 59 5.38 -7.84 10.14
C GLY A 59 4.35 -6.87 10.70
N ASP A 60 3.91 -7.11 11.93
CA ASP A 60 2.90 -6.28 12.59
C ASP A 60 3.35 -4.82 12.75
N ALA A 61 4.65 -4.57 12.92
CA ALA A 61 5.20 -3.21 12.96
C ALA A 61 4.98 -2.46 11.64
N VAL A 62 5.22 -3.13 10.50
CA VAL A 62 4.99 -2.57 9.16
C VAL A 62 3.50 -2.31 8.93
N LYS A 63 2.66 -3.32 9.18
CA LYS A 63 1.19 -3.19 9.08
C LYS A 63 0.66 -2.03 9.92
N LYS A 64 1.17 -1.87 11.14
CA LYS A 64 0.81 -0.76 12.03
C LYS A 64 1.31 0.58 11.50
N SER A 65 2.52 0.65 10.96
CA SER A 65 3.08 1.89 10.37
C SER A 65 2.28 2.40 9.16
N LEU A 66 1.54 1.52 8.49
CA LEU A 66 0.71 1.82 7.33
C LEU A 66 -0.78 1.88 7.67
N THR A 67 -1.13 1.85 8.95
CA THR A 67 -2.50 2.00 9.42
C THR A 67 -2.64 3.35 10.10
N MET A 68 -3.43 4.24 9.50
CA MET A 68 -3.69 5.57 10.00
C MET A 68 -5.10 5.66 10.59
N GLU A 69 -5.24 6.39 11.69
CA GLU A 69 -6.52 6.58 12.36
C GLU A 69 -6.82 8.06 12.52
N SER A 70 -8.05 8.44 12.17
CA SER A 70 -8.66 9.68 12.60
C SER A 70 -9.58 9.41 13.80
N ASP A 71 -10.34 10.43 14.20
CA ASP A 71 -11.39 10.29 15.21
C ASP A 71 -12.52 9.35 14.76
N SER A 72 -12.76 9.23 13.45
CA SER A 72 -13.98 8.59 12.91
C SER A 72 -13.72 7.32 12.09
N TYR A 73 -12.53 7.18 11.52
CA TYR A 73 -12.20 6.07 10.62
C TYR A 73 -10.74 5.68 10.70
N ARG A 74 -10.44 4.51 10.14
CA ARG A 74 -9.10 3.97 9.97
C ARG A 74 -8.86 3.72 8.48
N VAL A 75 -7.66 4.02 8.01
CA VAL A 75 -7.19 3.74 6.65
C VAL A 75 -5.98 2.80 6.74
N THR A 76 -5.92 1.83 5.83
CA THR A 76 -4.73 1.01 5.60
C THR A 76 -4.14 1.40 4.25
N LEU A 77 -2.84 1.71 4.26
CA LEU A 77 -2.09 2.20 3.11
C LEU A 77 -1.31 1.06 2.43
N PRO A 78 -0.86 1.25 1.17
CA PRO A 78 -0.14 0.23 0.42
C PRO A 78 1.18 -0.15 1.10
N TYR A 79 1.53 -1.44 1.07
CA TYR A 79 2.79 -1.89 1.67
C TYR A 79 4.05 -1.36 0.99
N SER A 80 4.00 -1.08 -0.31
CA SER A 80 5.08 -0.43 -1.07
C SER A 80 5.41 0.97 -0.56
N TRP A 81 4.53 1.59 0.21
CA TRP A 81 4.75 2.90 0.83
C TRP A 81 5.48 2.81 2.17
N HIS A 82 5.73 1.60 2.67
CA HIS A 82 6.51 1.42 3.90
C HIS A 82 7.86 2.12 3.76
N ASN A 83 8.22 2.93 4.76
CA ASN A 83 9.42 3.75 4.74
C ASN A 83 9.56 4.63 3.48
N LYS A 84 8.45 5.07 2.85
CA LYS A 84 8.47 6.10 1.79
C LYS A 84 7.58 7.32 2.03
N ILE A 85 6.59 7.21 2.91
CA ILE A 85 5.59 8.29 3.13
C ILE A 85 5.73 9.02 4.47
N THR A 86 5.09 10.18 4.55
CA THR A 86 4.70 10.84 5.80
C THR A 86 3.18 11.01 5.85
N THR A 87 2.60 10.94 7.04
CA THR A 87 1.16 11.07 7.25
C THR A 87 0.87 12.15 8.28
N SER A 88 -0.10 13.01 8.01
CA SER A 88 -0.64 13.96 8.99
C SER A 88 -2.12 13.71 9.22
N VAL A 89 -2.55 13.80 10.48
CA VAL A 89 -3.96 13.70 10.86
C VAL A 89 -4.40 15.03 11.46
N ASP A 90 -5.39 15.67 10.85
CA ASP A 90 -6.02 16.89 11.32
C ASP A 90 -7.53 16.66 11.46
N GLY A 91 -7.97 16.39 12.70
CA GLY A 91 -9.35 16.00 13.01
C GLY A 91 -9.81 14.77 12.23
N SER A 92 -10.70 14.98 11.26
CA SER A 92 -11.22 13.93 10.38
C SER A 92 -10.50 13.81 9.03
N THR A 93 -9.42 14.57 8.83
CA THR A 93 -8.66 14.58 7.59
C THR A 93 -7.33 13.85 7.79
N ILE A 94 -7.05 12.88 6.93
CA ILE A 94 -5.74 12.23 6.85
C ILE A 94 -5.11 12.64 5.53
N THR A 95 -3.90 13.20 5.57
CA THR A 95 -3.11 13.51 4.39
C THR A 95 -1.90 12.61 4.35
N VAL A 96 -1.67 11.98 3.20
CA VAL A 96 -0.47 11.17 2.94
C VAL A 96 0.39 11.89 1.93
N THR A 97 1.64 12.16 2.28
CA THR A 97 2.62 12.78 1.39
C THR A 97 3.76 11.82 1.15
N ASP A 98 4.45 12.01 0.03
CA ASP A 98 5.78 11.47 -0.10
C ASP A 98 6.69 12.07 1.00
N ARG A 99 7.63 11.26 1.53
CA ARG A 99 8.59 11.71 2.54
C ARG A 99 9.71 12.53 1.92
N GLU A 100 10.15 12.19 0.72
CA GLU A 100 11.24 12.92 0.05
C GLU A 100 10.73 14.26 -0.47
N HIS A 101 9.47 14.30 -0.90
CA HIS A 101 8.78 15.50 -1.38
C HIS A 101 7.51 15.85 -0.58
N PRO A 102 7.60 16.35 0.68
CA PRO A 102 6.44 16.58 1.57
C PRO A 102 5.39 17.58 1.06
N LYS A 103 5.73 18.38 0.06
CA LYS A 103 4.80 19.31 -0.63
C LYS A 103 3.78 18.59 -1.51
N TYR A 104 4.02 17.33 -1.88
CA TYR A 104 3.19 16.57 -2.81
C TYR A 104 2.40 15.49 -2.07
N ALA A 105 1.10 15.75 -1.90
CA ALA A 105 0.18 14.78 -1.33
C ALA A 105 -0.11 13.66 -2.34
N LEU A 106 0.10 12.42 -1.93
CA LEU A 106 -0.26 11.22 -2.70
C LEU A 106 -1.77 11.02 -2.71
N CYS A 107 -2.39 11.19 -1.54
CA CYS A 107 -3.83 11.17 -1.37
C CYS A 107 -4.26 11.82 -0.05
N THR A 108 -5.53 12.20 0.02
CA THR A 108 -6.19 12.67 1.25
C THR A 108 -7.48 11.91 1.49
N PHE A 109 -7.83 11.78 2.77
CA PHE A 109 -9.07 11.19 3.23
C PHE A 109 -9.81 12.20 4.08
N GLN A 110 -11.11 12.35 3.85
CA GLN A 110 -11.94 13.26 4.63
C GLN A 110 -13.39 12.75 4.70
N VAL A 111 -14.05 13.01 5.83
CA VAL A 111 -15.50 12.72 5.95
C VAL A 111 -16.27 13.81 5.21
N SER A 112 -16.95 13.46 4.12
CA SER A 112 -17.72 14.42 3.33
C SER A 112 -18.83 13.75 2.52
N ASP A 113 -19.99 14.39 2.46
CA ASP A 113 -21.11 14.02 1.59
C ASP A 113 -21.13 14.78 0.26
N SER A 114 -20.10 15.60 0.00
CA SER A 114 -19.97 16.39 -1.22
C SER A 114 -20.15 15.53 -2.48
N SER A 115 -20.91 16.07 -3.43
CA SER A 115 -21.09 15.52 -4.77
C SER A 115 -20.03 16.01 -5.77
N ASN A 116 -19.16 16.94 -5.37
CA ASN A 116 -18.07 17.40 -6.22
C ASN A 116 -17.10 16.24 -6.49
N ALA A 117 -16.83 15.97 -7.76
CA ALA A 117 -15.89 14.93 -8.18
C ALA A 117 -14.48 15.49 -8.46
N GLY A 118 -14.31 16.81 -8.53
CA GLY A 118 -13.06 17.46 -8.93
C GLY A 118 -12.87 17.51 -10.44
N ASP A 119 -11.62 17.54 -10.86
CA ASP A 119 -11.19 17.55 -12.26
C ASP A 119 -10.16 16.43 -12.52
N ILE A 120 -9.62 16.37 -13.74
CA ILE A 120 -8.66 15.34 -14.13
C ILE A 120 -7.33 15.42 -13.34
N GLY A 121 -6.92 16.60 -12.90
CA GLY A 121 -5.71 16.81 -12.12
C GLY A 121 -5.91 16.42 -10.65
N THR A 122 -7.04 16.77 -10.07
CA THR A 122 -7.38 16.44 -8.68
C THR A 122 -8.84 16.04 -8.57
N SER A 123 -9.09 14.78 -8.19
CA SER A 123 -10.45 14.26 -8.09
C SER A 123 -10.68 13.36 -6.88
N LEU A 124 -11.95 13.20 -6.58
CA LEU A 124 -12.45 12.10 -5.78
C LEU A 124 -12.20 10.77 -6.51
N ILE A 125 -11.45 9.88 -5.87
CA ILE A 125 -11.10 8.56 -6.41
C ILE A 125 -12.08 7.49 -5.92
N GLN A 126 -12.39 7.48 -4.62
CA GLN A 126 -13.20 6.45 -3.99
C GLN A 126 -13.99 6.99 -2.80
N LYS A 127 -15.21 6.48 -2.59
CA LYS A 127 -15.98 6.68 -1.36
C LYS A 127 -15.99 5.39 -0.56
N TYR A 128 -15.61 5.46 0.71
CA TYR A 128 -15.70 4.36 1.67
C TYR A 128 -16.86 4.61 2.63
N GLN A 129 -17.72 3.62 2.80
CA GLN A 129 -18.83 3.72 3.74
C GLN A 129 -18.30 3.52 5.16
N ALA A 130 -18.26 4.60 5.94
CA ALA A 130 -17.79 4.62 7.32
C ALA A 130 -18.73 5.45 8.20
N GLY A 131 -19.87 4.86 8.58
CA GLY A 131 -20.92 5.55 9.33
C GLY A 131 -21.95 6.20 8.40
N ASN A 132 -22.51 7.35 8.81
CA ASN A 132 -23.60 8.01 8.07
C ASN A 132 -23.08 8.89 6.93
N THR A 133 -21.88 9.46 7.08
CA THR A 133 -21.23 10.27 6.05
C THR A 133 -20.03 9.48 5.52
N PRO A 134 -19.89 9.29 4.21
CA PRO A 134 -18.80 8.51 3.67
C PRO A 134 -17.45 9.21 3.88
N VAL A 135 -16.39 8.41 3.96
CA VAL A 135 -15.01 8.88 3.85
C VAL A 135 -14.66 8.94 2.37
N GLN A 136 -14.26 10.11 1.91
CA GLN A 136 -13.85 10.37 0.54
C GLN A 136 -12.34 10.34 0.43
N MET A 137 -11.82 9.54 -0.49
CA MET A 137 -10.41 9.54 -0.88
C MET A 137 -10.22 10.40 -2.12
N TRP A 138 -9.38 11.42 -2.00
CA TRP A 138 -9.00 12.33 -3.06
C TRP A 138 -7.53 12.13 -3.41
N ALA A 139 -7.16 12.33 -4.67
CA ALA A 139 -5.78 12.32 -5.10
C ALA A 139 -5.54 13.38 -6.17
N THR A 140 -4.36 14.00 -6.10
CA THR A 140 -3.79 14.79 -7.20
C THR A 140 -2.99 13.85 -8.08
N ARG A 141 -3.29 13.76 -9.37
CA ARG A 141 -2.55 12.93 -10.32
C ARG A 141 -1.32 13.70 -10.80
N TRP A 142 -0.21 13.55 -10.07
CA TRP A 142 0.97 14.40 -10.28
C TRP A 142 1.58 14.26 -11.68
N ALA A 143 1.52 13.08 -12.29
CA ALA A 143 1.90 12.88 -13.69
C ALA A 143 1.14 13.82 -14.65
N PHE A 144 -0.16 14.01 -14.43
CA PHE A 144 -0.99 14.90 -15.26
C PHE A 144 -0.70 16.37 -14.98
N VAL A 145 -0.55 16.73 -13.71
CA VAL A 145 -0.24 18.10 -13.30
C VAL A 145 1.11 18.53 -13.88
N ALA A 146 2.13 17.68 -13.78
CA ALA A 146 3.46 17.91 -14.35
C ALA A 146 3.45 18.01 -15.89
N ALA A 147 2.69 17.14 -16.56
CA ALA A 147 2.61 17.16 -18.02
C ALA A 147 1.86 18.39 -18.55
N SER A 148 0.86 18.88 -17.81
CA SER A 148 0.01 20.01 -18.19
C SER A 148 0.61 21.37 -17.80
N ASP A 149 1.32 21.43 -16.67
CA ASP A 149 2.07 22.59 -16.20
C ASP A 149 3.46 22.16 -15.68
N PRO A 150 4.47 22.09 -16.57
CA PRO A 150 5.82 21.67 -16.20
C PRO A 150 6.54 22.55 -15.17
N ALA A 151 6.00 23.73 -14.83
CA ALA A 151 6.57 24.60 -13.80
C ALA A 151 6.06 24.26 -12.39
N SER A 152 5.01 23.43 -12.28
CA SER A 152 4.35 23.10 -11.00
C SER A 152 5.13 22.09 -10.15
N ILE A 153 5.94 21.25 -10.80
CA ILE A 153 6.73 20.18 -10.20
C ILE A 153 7.90 19.84 -11.15
N SER A 154 9.06 19.48 -10.61
CA SER A 154 10.19 19.00 -11.44
C SER A 154 9.84 17.64 -12.07
N ALA A 155 10.56 17.25 -13.12
CA ALA A 155 10.37 15.92 -13.72
C ALA A 155 10.72 14.81 -12.71
N ASP A 156 11.83 14.96 -11.99
CA ASP A 156 12.31 14.01 -10.98
C ASP A 156 11.28 13.85 -9.84
N ASP A 157 10.80 14.95 -9.25
CA ASP A 157 9.80 14.86 -8.18
C ASP A 157 8.47 14.27 -8.71
N ALA A 158 8.12 14.54 -9.98
CA ALA A 158 6.92 13.96 -10.60
C ALA A 158 7.07 12.46 -10.84
N GLU A 159 8.27 11.99 -11.19
CA GLU A 159 8.61 10.58 -11.33
C GLU A 159 8.45 9.85 -9.99
N ASP A 160 9.09 10.34 -8.93
CA ASP A 160 9.04 9.73 -7.59
C ASP A 160 7.61 9.62 -7.06
N VAL A 161 6.84 10.71 -7.18
CA VAL A 161 5.46 10.77 -6.70
C VAL A 161 4.55 9.89 -7.56
N THR A 162 4.80 9.81 -8.87
CA THR A 162 4.03 8.92 -9.76
C THR A 162 4.34 7.46 -9.49
N ASP A 163 5.60 7.08 -9.24
CA ASP A 163 5.99 5.72 -8.85
C ASP A 163 5.22 5.27 -7.61
N LEU A 164 5.15 6.13 -6.59
CA LEU A 164 4.35 5.85 -5.40
C LEU A 164 2.86 5.71 -5.72
N GLN A 165 2.32 6.56 -6.59
CA GLN A 165 0.90 6.55 -6.96
C GLN A 165 0.50 5.39 -7.89
N THR A 166 1.45 4.73 -8.55
CA THR A 166 1.22 3.57 -9.42
C THR A 166 1.80 2.27 -8.86
N GLY A 167 2.50 2.33 -7.73
CA GLY A 167 3.29 1.23 -7.18
C GLY A 167 4.39 0.75 -8.13
N GLY A 168 4.93 1.64 -8.96
CA GLY A 168 5.94 1.34 -9.98
C GLY A 168 5.46 0.48 -11.14
N THR A 169 4.16 0.37 -11.34
CA THR A 169 3.60 -0.43 -12.46
C THR A 169 3.56 0.34 -13.77
N VAL A 170 3.64 1.68 -13.71
CA VAL A 170 3.64 2.56 -14.87
C VAL A 170 4.63 3.70 -14.65
N GLU A 171 5.50 3.91 -15.63
CA GLU A 171 6.50 4.98 -15.65
C GLU A 171 5.87 6.36 -15.90
N TYR A 172 6.38 7.38 -15.21
CA TYR A 172 5.97 8.77 -15.39
C TYR A 172 6.13 9.23 -16.85
N ASP A 173 7.27 8.95 -17.48
CA ASP A 173 7.57 9.36 -18.85
C ASP A 173 6.55 8.82 -19.86
N SER A 174 6.06 7.59 -19.65
CA SER A 174 5.03 6.98 -20.49
C SER A 174 3.70 7.73 -20.38
N ILE A 175 3.26 8.02 -19.15
CA ILE A 175 2.04 8.80 -18.90
C ILE A 175 2.18 10.22 -19.46
N SER A 176 3.32 10.86 -19.21
CA SER A 176 3.61 12.23 -19.67
C SER A 176 3.60 12.35 -21.19
N ALA A 177 4.22 11.39 -21.89
CA ALA A 177 4.20 11.34 -23.36
C ALA A 177 2.80 11.14 -23.93
N GLN A 178 1.98 10.25 -23.33
CA GLN A 178 0.58 10.06 -23.73
C GLN A 178 -0.24 11.34 -23.57
N ILE A 179 -0.11 12.01 -22.43
CA ILE A 179 -0.85 13.26 -22.14
C ILE A 179 -0.49 14.36 -23.15
N ARG A 180 0.81 14.50 -23.47
CA ARG A 180 1.27 15.46 -24.49
C ARG A 180 0.78 15.13 -25.90
N ALA A 181 0.49 13.86 -26.18
CA ALA A 181 -0.16 13.42 -27.42
C ALA A 181 -1.69 13.61 -27.41
N GLY A 182 -2.26 14.11 -26.31
CA GLY A 182 -3.69 14.37 -26.15
C GLY A 182 -4.48 13.18 -25.60
N ASP A 183 -3.82 12.11 -25.17
CA ASP A 183 -4.45 10.95 -24.54
C ASP A 183 -4.18 10.96 -23.03
N THR A 184 -5.24 11.13 -22.24
CA THR A 184 -5.14 11.18 -20.79
C THR A 184 -5.52 9.87 -20.11
N SER A 185 -5.76 8.79 -20.86
CA SER A 185 -6.24 7.53 -20.29
C SER A 185 -5.24 6.87 -19.35
N GLY A 186 -3.94 6.98 -19.63
CA GLY A 186 -2.87 6.41 -18.80
C GLY A 186 -2.84 6.95 -17.36
N VAL A 187 -3.38 8.14 -17.10
CA VAL A 187 -3.39 8.73 -15.76
C VAL A 187 -4.25 7.94 -14.76
N PHE A 188 -5.23 7.18 -15.24
CA PHE A 188 -6.15 6.41 -14.38
C PHE A 188 -5.52 5.13 -13.81
N ALA A 189 -4.30 4.75 -14.23
CA ALA A 189 -3.53 3.73 -13.55
C ALA A 189 -3.26 4.09 -12.08
N ILE A 190 -3.15 5.39 -11.77
CA ILE A 190 -3.06 5.90 -10.40
C ILE A 190 -4.33 5.54 -9.61
N ASP A 191 -5.51 5.79 -10.18
CA ASP A 191 -6.79 5.48 -9.52
C ASP A 191 -6.92 3.99 -9.23
N ASP A 192 -6.59 3.15 -10.21
CA ASP A 192 -6.70 1.70 -10.11
C ASP A 192 -5.77 1.16 -9.03
N TYR A 193 -4.53 1.66 -9.00
CA TYR A 193 -3.57 1.30 -7.97
C TYR A 193 -4.06 1.70 -6.56
N LEU A 194 -4.45 2.97 -6.38
CA LEU A 194 -4.89 3.47 -5.09
C LEU A 194 -6.15 2.75 -4.60
N LYS A 195 -7.14 2.49 -5.49
CA LYS A 195 -8.36 1.74 -5.14
C LYS A 195 -8.07 0.29 -4.74
N ALA A 196 -7.11 -0.35 -5.41
CA ALA A 196 -6.78 -1.75 -5.15
C ALA A 196 -6.00 -1.94 -3.84
N HIS A 197 -5.21 -0.95 -3.42
CA HIS A 197 -4.25 -1.10 -2.34
C HIS A 197 -4.55 -0.29 -1.08
N ILE A 198 -5.54 0.61 -1.13
CA ILE A 198 -5.99 1.38 0.03
C ILE A 198 -7.32 0.85 0.52
N GLY A 199 -7.37 0.54 1.82
CA GLY A 199 -8.60 0.15 2.51
C GLY A 199 -9.02 1.21 3.52
N SER A 200 -10.32 1.34 3.79
CA SER A 200 -10.84 2.16 4.88
C SER A 200 -11.95 1.44 5.63
N ALA A 201 -11.98 1.61 6.94
CA ALA A 201 -12.96 1.02 7.84
C ALA A 201 -13.41 2.02 8.91
N ARG A 202 -14.65 1.87 9.38
CA ARG A 202 -15.17 2.64 10.51
C ARG A 202 -14.37 2.32 11.77
N LYS A 203 -14.03 3.35 12.55
CA LYS A 203 -13.48 3.16 13.90
C LYS A 203 -14.62 2.74 14.83
N VAL A 204 -14.61 1.49 15.29
CA VAL A 204 -15.55 1.03 16.32
C VAL A 204 -14.99 1.51 17.66
N ALA A 205 -15.78 2.29 18.41
CA ALA A 205 -15.41 2.63 19.78
C ALA A 205 -15.21 1.32 20.56
N HIS A 206 -14.00 1.08 21.07
CA HIS A 206 -13.70 -0.12 21.85
C HIS A 206 -14.63 -0.20 23.07
N PHE A 207 -15.62 -1.09 23.00
CA PHE A 207 -16.14 -1.81 24.15
C PHE A 207 -15.83 -3.29 23.94
N GLY A 208 -14.87 -3.81 24.69
CA GLY A 208 -14.71 -5.25 24.97
C GLY A 208 -13.87 -6.06 23.97
N SER A 209 -12.76 -6.59 24.47
CA SER A 209 -12.33 -7.98 24.28
C SER A 209 -12.25 -8.52 22.85
N TRP A 210 -11.03 -8.57 22.30
CA TRP A 210 -10.72 -9.51 21.22
C TRP A 210 -10.93 -10.95 21.73
N PRO A 211 -11.67 -11.82 21.02
CA PRO A 211 -11.59 -13.25 21.30
C PRO A 211 -10.23 -13.76 20.84
N SER A 212 -9.45 -14.34 21.75
CA SER A 212 -8.28 -15.14 21.38
C SER A 212 -8.75 -16.28 20.48
N MET A 213 -8.30 -16.30 19.22
CA MET A 213 -8.39 -17.52 18.43
C MET A 213 -7.26 -18.45 18.87
N ALA A 214 -7.62 -19.34 19.78
CA ALA A 214 -6.91 -20.59 19.99
C ALA A 214 -7.42 -21.62 18.97
N ARG A 215 -6.53 -22.11 18.11
CA ARG A 215 -6.20 -23.54 17.91
C ARG A 215 -5.34 -23.71 16.66
#